data_AF-A0A6F8SIM6-F1
#
_entry.id   AF-A0A6F8SIM6-F1
#
_cell.length_a   1.000
_cell.length_b   1.000
_cell.length_c   1.000
_cell.angle_alpha   90.00
_cell.angle_beta   90.00
_cell.angle_gamma   90.00
#
_symmetry.space_group_name_H-M   'P 1'
#
loop_
_entity.id
_entity.type
_entity.pdbx_description
1 polymer ?
#
loop_
_entity_poly.entity_id
_entity_poly.type
_entity_poly.pdbx_seq_one_letter_code
_entity_poly.pdbx_strand_id
1 'polypeptide(L)' 'MAANEEYAPSKEPVNVVVHSSEKLEGAASLLKTLEDKADSEQITAAELAAVRCIVETCASDLDAVLEQA' A
#
# COMPACT_ATOMS: atom_id res chain seq x y z
N MET A 1 -38.69 -8.45 9.18
CA MET A 1 -37.61 -7.83 8.41
C MET A 1 -36.55 -7.43 9.40
N ALA A 2 -35.44 -8.18 9.46
CA ALA A 2 -34.30 -7.79 10.27
C ALA A 2 -33.75 -6.49 9.67
N ALA A 3 -33.54 -5.49 10.52
CA ALA A 3 -32.93 -4.24 10.14
C ALA A 3 -31.59 -4.55 9.47
N ASN A 4 -31.40 -4.02 8.28
CA ASN A 4 -30.10 -3.92 7.65
C ASN A 4 -29.28 -3.00 8.57
N GLU A 5 -28.60 -3.58 9.55
CA GLU A 5 -27.65 -2.88 10.40
C GLU A 5 -26.69 -2.19 9.45
N GLU A 6 -26.81 -0.87 9.44
CA GLU A 6 -26.10 0.05 8.59
C GLU A 6 -24.61 -0.22 8.81
N TYR A 7 -23.98 -0.96 7.89
CA TYR A 7 -22.54 -1.12 7.86
C TYR A 7 -21.95 0.26 7.57
N ALA A 8 -21.75 1.04 8.63
CA ALA A 8 -20.95 2.24 8.61
C ALA A 8 -19.51 1.77 8.88
N PRO A 9 -18.68 1.59 7.83
CA PRO A 9 -17.31 1.17 8.05
C PRO A 9 -16.64 2.20 8.98
N SER A 10 -15.99 1.71 10.03
CA SER A 10 -15.26 2.55 10.98
C SER A 10 -14.27 3.44 10.21
N LYS A 11 -14.20 4.72 10.56
CA LYS A 11 -13.36 5.69 9.82
C LYS A 11 -11.87 5.33 9.86
N GLU A 12 -11.43 4.66 10.92
CA GLU A 12 -10.03 4.27 11.13
C GLU A 12 -9.53 3.23 10.10
N PRO A 13 -10.16 2.05 9.92
CA PRO A 13 -9.72 1.09 8.91
C PRO A 13 -9.83 1.63 7.49
N VAL A 14 -10.86 2.44 7.19
CA VAL A 14 -10.98 3.11 5.89
C VAL A 14 -9.80 4.06 5.65
N ASN A 15 -9.41 4.84 6.65
CA ASN A 15 -8.29 5.77 6.53
C ASN A 15 -6.95 5.04 6.32
N VAL A 16 -6.74 3.92 7.02
CA VAL A 16 -5.55 3.08 6.82
C VAL A 16 -5.52 2.50 5.40
N VAL A 17 -6.65 2.00 4.90
CA VAL A 17 -6.75 1.46 3.53
C VAL A 17 -6.46 2.55 2.48
N VAL A 18 -7.04 3.74 2.63
CA VAL A 18 -6.82 4.87 1.71
C VAL A 18 -5.34 5.29 1.73
N HIS A 19 -4.77 5.50 2.91
CA HIS A 19 -3.38 5.93 3.05
C HIS A 19 -2.38 4.87 2.54
N SER A 20 -2.66 3.58 2.78
CA SER A 20 -1.88 2.49 2.19
C SER A 20 -1.99 2.45 0.67
N SER A 21 -3.16 2.77 0.11
CA SER A 21 -3.37 2.85 -1.34
C SER A 21 -2.55 3.99 -1.97
N GLU A 22 -2.53 5.18 -1.36
CA GLU A 22 -1.72 6.32 -1.82
C GLU A 22 -0.22 5.99 -1.80
N LYS A 23 0.25 5.34 -0.73
CA LYS A 23 1.65 4.87 -0.64
C LYS A 23 1.99 3.85 -1.73
N LEU A 24 1.09 2.91 -2.02
CA LEU A 24 1.27 1.90 -3.06
C LEU A 24 1.26 2.52 -4.46
N GLU A 25 0.48 3.56 -4.71
CA GLU A 25 0.54 4.35 -5.96
C GLU A 25 1.92 5.02 -6.13
N GLY A 26 2.45 5.59 -5.04
CA GLY A 26 3.82 6.11 -5.01
C GLY A 26 4.87 5.03 -5.31
N ALA A 27 4.74 3.84 -4.71
CA ALA A 27 5.62 2.70 -4.96
C ALA A 27 5.54 2.21 -6.42
N ALA A 28 4.35 2.18 -7.02
CA ALA A 28 4.17 1.83 -8.42
C ALA A 28 4.83 2.85 -9.36
N SER A 29 4.74 4.15 -9.03
CA SER A 29 5.41 5.22 -9.78
C SER A 29 6.94 5.11 -9.69
N LEU A 30 7.45 4.77 -8.51
CA LEU A 30 8.88 4.48 -8.32
C LEU A 30 9.31 3.26 -9.11
N LEU A 31 8.54 2.16 -9.07
CA LEU A 31 8.81 0.95 -9.85
C LEU A 31 8.89 1.26 -11.34
N LYS A 32 7.94 2.01 -11.88
CA LYS A 32 7.98 2.44 -13.28
C LYS A 32 9.27 3.19 -13.62
N THR A 33 9.69 4.10 -12.75
CA THR A 33 10.96 4.83 -12.92
C THR A 33 12.17 3.89 -12.88
N LEU A 34 12.13 2.84 -12.04
CA LEU A 34 13.18 1.82 -11.98
C LEU A 34 13.17 0.91 -13.21
N GLU A 35 12.01 0.60 -13.76
CA GLU A 35 11.87 -0.14 -15.02
C GLU A 35 12.50 0.64 -16.18
N ASP A 36 12.13 1.93 -16.34
CA ASP A 36 12.73 2.82 -17.35
C ASP A 36 14.27 2.93 -17.17
N LYS A 37 14.73 2.97 -15.92
CA LYS A 37 16.16 2.99 -15.59
C LYS A 37 16.83 1.65 -15.95
N ALA A 38 16.19 0.51 -15.68
CA ALA A 38 16.76 -0.82 -15.91
C ALA A 38 17.07 -1.10 -17.38
N ASP A 39 16.38 -0.42 -18.31
CA ASP A 39 16.65 -0.49 -19.75
C ASP A 39 18.02 0.11 -20.14
N SER A 40 18.60 0.96 -19.29
CA SER A 40 19.82 1.72 -19.61
C SER A 40 20.91 1.71 -18.53
N GLU A 41 20.55 1.47 -17.27
CA GLU A 41 21.41 1.59 -16.10
C GLU A 41 21.12 0.49 -15.06
N GLN A 42 22.05 0.30 -14.12
CA GLN A 42 21.88 -0.65 -13.03
C GLN A 42 20.95 -0.08 -11.93
N ILE A 43 19.93 -0.85 -11.54
CA ILE A 43 19.16 -0.58 -10.32
C ILE A 43 20.01 -0.93 -9.09
N THR A 44 20.06 -0.02 -8.13
CA THR A 44 20.77 -0.21 -6.87
C THR A 44 19.90 -0.95 -5.84
N ALA A 45 20.55 -1.62 -4.89
CA ALA A 45 19.85 -2.28 -3.79
C ALA A 45 19.04 -1.28 -2.93
N ALA A 46 19.50 -0.03 -2.80
CA ALA A 46 18.80 1.02 -2.06
C ALA A 46 17.48 1.43 -2.72
N GLU A 47 17.47 1.53 -4.05
CA GLU A 47 16.27 1.83 -4.84
C GLU A 47 15.19 0.73 -4.69
N LEU A 48 15.59 -0.54 -4.80
CA LEU A 48 14.68 -1.66 -4.55
C LEU A 48 14.24 -1.75 -3.09
N ALA A 49 15.13 -1.43 -2.13
CA ALA A 49 14.80 -1.43 -0.71
C ALA A 49 13.74 -0.37 -0.37
N ALA A 50 13.74 0.77 -1.04
CA ALA A 50 12.71 1.80 -0.84
C ALA A 50 11.32 1.27 -1.24
N VAL A 51 11.20 0.64 -2.40
CA VAL A 51 9.92 0.03 -2.85
C VAL A 51 9.49 -1.07 -1.89
N ARG A 52 10.41 -1.97 -1.51
CA ARG A 52 10.13 -3.06 -0.57
C ARG A 52 9.62 -2.53 0.77
N CYS A 53 10.28 -1.52 1.33
CA CYS A 53 9.89 -0.91 2.61
C CYS A 53 8.45 -0.39 2.58
N ILE A 54 8.05 0.27 1.48
CA ILE A 54 6.68 0.76 1.31
C ILE A 54 5.69 -0.40 1.28
N VAL A 55 5.95 -1.42 0.46
CA VAL A 55 5.08 -2.60 0.33
C VAL A 55 4.93 -3.35 1.65
N GLU A 56 6.02 -3.58 2.38
CA GLU A 56 6.00 -4.28 3.68
C GLU A 56 5.24 -3.49 4.75
N THR A 57 5.40 -2.16 4.76
CA THR A 57 4.64 -1.28 5.66
C THR A 57 3.15 -1.34 5.34
N CYS A 58 2.78 -1.18 4.07
CA CYS A 58 1.37 -1.24 3.65
C CYS A 58 0.75 -2.62 3.90
N ALA A 59 1.50 -3.70 3.68
CA ALA A 59 1.04 -5.05 4.00
C ALA A 59 0.76 -5.21 5.49
N SER A 60 1.66 -4.72 6.36
CA SER A 60 1.46 -4.76 7.82
C SER A 60 0.27 -3.90 8.27
N ASP A 61 0.15 -2.69 7.70
CA ASP A 61 -0.96 -1.76 7.98
C ASP A 61 -2.32 -2.38 7.59
N LEU A 62 -2.39 -3.06 6.45
CA LEU A 62 -3.61 -3.71 5.95
C LEU A 62 -3.94 -5.01 6.70
N ASP A 63 -2.93 -5.80 7.07
CA ASP A 63 -3.10 -7.01 7.87
C ASP A 63 -3.71 -6.67 9.24
N ALA A 64 -3.18 -5.64 9.91
CA ALA A 64 -3.72 -5.14 11.16
C ALA A 64 -5.19 -4.67 11.04
N VAL A 65 -5.58 -4.10 9.89
CA VAL A 65 -6.98 -3.73 9.63
C VAL A 65 -7.86 -4.97 9.47
N LEU A 66 -7.37 -5.99 8.76
CA LEU A 66 -8.12 -7.22 8.51
C LEU A 66 -8.28 -8.08 9.78
N GLU A 67 -7.29 -8.09 10.67
CA GLU A 67 -7.41 -8.75 11.97
C GLU A 67 -8.42 -8.05 12.92
N GLN A 68 -8.72 -6.77 12.66
CA GLN A 68 -9.68 -5.97 13.44
C GLN A 68 -11.11 -5.95 12.86
N ALA A 69 -11.33 -6.52 11.67
CA ALA A 69 -12.61 -6.51 10.95
C ALA A 69 -13.43 -7.79 11.19
#